data_AF-A0A136LQ63-F1
#
_entry.id   AF-A0A136LQ63-F1
#
_cell.length_a   1.000
_cell.length_b   1.000
_cell.length_c   1.000
_cell.angle_alpha   90.00
_cell.angle_beta   90.00
_cell.angle_gamma   90.00
#
_symmetry.space_group_name_H-M   'P 1'
#
loop_
_entity.id
_entity.type
_entity.pdbx_description
1 polymer ?
#
loop_
_entity_poly.entity_id
_entity_poly.type
_entity_poly.pdbx_seq_one_letter_code
_entity_poly.pdbx_strand_id
1 'polypeptide(L)'
;MIDSRCSDSQLVSLYQTGNEEAFEMLLHRHKSRIYTAIYMIVKDRYEAEDLLQDTFIKAVNTIKGGRYNEEGKFLPWISRIAHNLAIDRFRRNKRYPEVVLEDGSGYSTPCNFRRSRTRPSN
;
A
#
# COMPACT_ATOMS: atom_id res chain seq x y z
N MET A 1 5.89 -28.67 -3.14
CA MET A 1 5.56 -27.85 -4.33
C MET A 1 4.14 -27.34 -4.18
N ILE A 2 3.97 -26.03 -4.03
CA ILE A 2 2.64 -25.41 -4.04
C ILE A 2 2.15 -25.37 -5.49
N ASP A 3 0.92 -25.85 -5.73
CA ASP A 3 0.32 -25.88 -7.06
C ASP A 3 -0.16 -24.48 -7.47
N SER A 4 0.16 -24.06 -8.69
CA SER A 4 -0.22 -22.75 -9.23
C SER A 4 -1.74 -22.57 -9.39
N ARG A 5 -2.53 -23.64 -9.23
CA ARG A 5 -4.01 -23.62 -9.28
C ARG A 5 -4.67 -23.41 -7.91
N CYS A 6 -3.90 -23.33 -6.82
CA CYS A 6 -4.46 -23.01 -5.51
C CYS A 6 -5.20 -21.67 -5.56
N SER A 7 -6.39 -21.65 -4.95
CA SER A 7 -7.17 -20.43 -4.79
C SER A 7 -6.45 -19.44 -3.89
N ASP A 8 -6.72 -18.14 -4.07
CA ASP A 8 -6.11 -17.09 -3.26
C ASP A 8 -6.37 -17.32 -1.76
N SER A 9 -7.57 -17.84 -1.40
CA SER A 9 -7.91 -18.19 -0.03
C SER A 9 -7.00 -19.28 0.55
N GLN A 10 -6.71 -20.33 -0.22
CA GLN A 10 -5.85 -21.42 0.22
C GLN A 10 -4.41 -20.96 0.42
N LEU A 11 -3.89 -20.12 -0.48
CA LEU A 11 -2.55 -19.54 -0.35
C LEU A 11 -2.44 -18.69 0.92
N VAL A 12 -3.48 -17.91 1.24
CA VAL A 12 -3.53 -17.12 2.47
C VAL A 12 -3.61 -17.99 3.72
N SER A 13 -4.38 -19.09 3.71
CA SER A 13 -4.41 -20.04 4.82
C SER A 13 -3.06 -20.71 5.03
N LEU A 14 -2.39 -21.15 3.96
CA LEU A 14 -1.04 -21.72 4.04
C LEU A 14 -0.03 -20.72 4.58
N TYR A 15 -0.13 -19.46 4.18
CA TYR A 15 0.73 -18.42 4.71
C TYR A 15 0.51 -18.16 6.21
N GLN A 16 -0.75 -18.18 6.67
CA GLN A 16 -1.06 -18.08 8.10
C GLN A 16 -0.47 -19.25 8.92
N THR A 17 -0.31 -20.42 8.32
CA THR A 17 0.36 -21.57 8.95
C THR A 17 1.90 -21.46 8.93
N GLY A 18 2.47 -20.40 8.36
CA GLY A 18 3.92 -20.15 8.34
C GLY A 18 4.62 -20.50 7.02
N ASN A 19 3.89 -20.83 5.95
CA ASN A 19 4.48 -21.13 4.66
C ASN A 19 4.72 -19.86 3.84
N GLU A 20 5.97 -19.38 3.80
CA GLU A 20 6.33 -18.13 3.11
C GLU A 20 6.22 -18.22 1.58
N GLU A 21 6.46 -19.40 0.98
CA GLU A 21 6.32 -19.62 -0.47
C GLU A 21 4.88 -19.38 -0.95
N ALA A 22 3.89 -19.67 -0.10
CA ALA A 22 2.48 -19.45 -0.44
C ALA A 22 2.17 -17.96 -0.66
N PHE A 23 2.81 -17.10 0.13
CA PHE A 23 2.64 -15.65 0.01
C PHE A 23 3.40 -15.08 -1.19
N GLU A 24 4.61 -15.57 -1.47
CA GLU A 24 5.35 -15.18 -2.66
C GLU A 24 4.54 -15.45 -3.93
N MET A 25 3.91 -16.63 -4.02
CA MET A 25 3.06 -16.99 -5.16
C MET A 25 1.84 -16.08 -5.29
N LEU A 26 1.18 -15.78 -4.17
CA LEU A 26 0.05 -14.87 -4.11
C LEU A 26 0.45 -13.46 -4.57
N LEU A 27 1.59 -12.95 -4.08
CA LEU A 27 2.13 -11.67 -4.50
C LEU A 27 2.46 -11.66 -5.99
N HIS A 28 3.17 -12.66 -6.49
CA HIS A 28 3.56 -12.72 -7.90
C HIS A 28 2.33 -12.69 -8.82
N ARG A 29 1.25 -13.39 -8.45
CA ARG A 29 -0.02 -13.40 -9.18
C ARG A 29 -0.69 -12.02 -9.25
N HIS A 30 -0.64 -11.24 -8.18
CA HIS A 30 -1.35 -9.96 -8.09
C HIS A 30 -0.47 -8.72 -8.36
N LYS A 31 0.86 -8.89 -8.36
CA LYS A 31 1.85 -7.80 -8.50
C LYS A 31 1.57 -6.88 -9.67
N SER A 32 1.39 -7.45 -10.87
CA SER A 32 1.14 -6.67 -12.09
C SER A 32 -0.14 -5.82 -11.97
N ARG A 33 -1.24 -6.41 -11.48
CA ARG A 33 -2.52 -5.71 -11.34
C ARG A 33 -2.45 -4.57 -10.33
N ILE A 34 -1.78 -4.78 -9.20
CA ILE A 34 -1.60 -3.77 -8.16
C ILE A 34 -0.70 -2.66 -8.65
N TYR A 35 0.42 -3.00 -9.30
CA TYR A 35 1.34 -2.03 -9.88
C TYR A 35 0.63 -1.13 -10.90
N THR A 36 -0.16 -1.72 -11.81
CA THR A 36 -0.94 -0.94 -12.79
C THR A 36 -1.92 0.01 -12.09
N ALA A 37 -2.62 -0.43 -11.05
CA ALA A 37 -3.56 0.41 -10.31
C ALA A 37 -2.86 1.60 -9.62
N ILE A 38 -1.70 1.37 -9.00
CA ILE A 38 -0.89 2.42 -8.39
C ILE A 38 -0.37 3.38 -9.47
N TYR A 39 0.19 2.85 -10.55
CA TYR A 39 0.78 3.64 -11.63
C TYR A 39 -0.25 4.57 -12.30
N MET A 40 -1.50 4.12 -12.47
CA MET A 40 -2.58 4.96 -13.01
C MET A 40 -2.87 6.21 -12.15
N ILE A 41 -2.59 6.16 -10.85
CA ILE A 41 -2.83 7.26 -9.91
C ILE A 41 -1.63 8.20 -9.86
N VAL A 42 -0.43 7.65 -9.65
CA VAL A 42 0.77 8.46 -9.38
C VAL A 42 1.48 8.89 -10.66
N LYS A 43 1.33 8.10 -11.75
CA LYS A 43 1.93 8.32 -13.08
C LYS A 43 3.46 8.44 -13.10
N ASP A 44 4.12 8.02 -12.03
CA ASP A 44 5.57 7.95 -11.90
C ASP A 44 5.97 6.50 -11.62
N ARG A 45 7.03 6.03 -12.28
CA ARG A 45 7.50 4.64 -12.17
C ARG A 45 8.18 4.38 -10.83
N TYR A 46 9.05 5.27 -10.38
CA TYR A 46 9.81 5.10 -9.14
C TYR A 46 8.87 5.11 -7.94
N GLU A 47 7.94 6.06 -7.91
CA GLU A 47 6.92 6.15 -6.86
C GLU A 47 5.98 4.94 -6.89
N ALA A 48 5.63 4.42 -8.07
CA ALA A 48 4.81 3.22 -8.17
C ALA A 48 5.51 1.97 -7.65
N GLU A 49 6.81 1.82 -7.92
CA GLU A 49 7.63 0.71 -7.40
C GLU A 49 7.80 0.79 -5.87
N ASP A 50 7.98 1.99 -5.32
CA ASP A 50 8.07 2.24 -3.87
C ASP A 50 6.74 1.90 -3.16
N LEU A 51 5.63 2.44 -3.66
CA LEU A 51 4.30 2.19 -3.08
C LEU A 51 3.88 0.72 -3.19
N LEU A 52 4.31 0.01 -4.23
CA LEU A 52 4.08 -1.42 -4.38
C LEU A 52 4.76 -2.20 -3.25
N GLN A 53 6.02 -1.88 -2.94
CA GLN A 53 6.77 -2.49 -1.85
C GLN A 53 6.10 -2.20 -0.49
N ASP A 54 5.75 -0.94 -0.24
CA ASP A 54 5.02 -0.53 0.96
C ASP A 54 3.70 -1.29 1.14
N THR A 55 2.97 -1.49 0.03
CA THR A 55 1.72 -2.25 0.03
C THR A 55 1.97 -3.69 0.49
N PHE A 56 3.01 -4.35 -0.03
CA PHE A 56 3.35 -5.72 0.33
C PHE A 56 3.82 -5.87 1.77
N ILE A 57 4.65 -4.94 2.25
CA ILE A 57 5.08 -4.92 3.66
C ILE A 57 3.87 -4.77 4.58
N LYS A 58 2.94 -3.86 4.27
CA LYS A 58 1.70 -3.72 5.05
C LYS A 58 0.82 -4.95 4.98
N ALA A 59 0.74 -5.61 3.84
CA ALA A 59 -0.02 -6.84 3.69
C ALA A 59 0.56 -7.95 4.59
N VAL A 60 1.88 -8.18 4.54
CA VAL A 60 2.60 -9.12 5.42
C VAL A 60 2.31 -8.83 6.89
N ASN A 61 2.53 -7.58 7.31
CA ASN A 61 2.36 -7.19 8.71
C ASN A 61 0.92 -7.37 9.21
N THR A 62 -0.07 -7.15 8.34
CA THR A 62 -1.49 -7.31 8.70
C THR A 62 -1.87 -8.78 8.83
N ILE A 63 -1.35 -9.64 7.94
CA ILE A 63 -1.63 -11.08 7.98
C ILE A 63 -0.88 -11.75 9.14
N LYS A 64 0.42 -11.48 9.31
CA LYS A 64 1.21 -11.97 10.46
C LYS A 64 0.65 -11.47 11.80
N GLY A 65 0.07 -10.26 11.82
CA GLY A 65 -0.60 -9.69 12.98
C GLY A 65 -2.00 -10.26 13.29
N GLY A 66 -2.49 -11.24 12.52
CA GLY A 66 -3.80 -11.88 12.74
C GLY A 66 -5.00 -10.96 12.52
N ARG A 67 -4.81 -9.82 11.84
CA ARG A 67 -5.89 -8.84 11.58
C ARG A 67 -6.59 -9.07 10.24
N TYR A 68 -6.16 -10.07 9.50
CA TYR A 68 -6.73 -10.43 8.21
C TYR A 68 -7.94 -11.35 8.42
N ASN A 69 -9.14 -10.84 8.16
CA ASN A 69 -10.42 -11.58 8.27
C ASN A 69 -11.17 -11.71 6.94
N GLU A 70 -10.62 -11.26 5.81
CA GLU A 70 -11.36 -11.25 4.53
C GLU A 70 -11.27 -12.60 3.79
N GLU A 71 -11.80 -13.67 4.38
CA GLU A 71 -11.89 -15.05 3.84
C GLU A 71 -12.06 -15.10 2.30
N GLY A 72 -10.96 -15.27 1.57
CA GLY A 72 -10.94 -15.40 0.11
C GLY A 72 -11.05 -14.12 -0.73
N LYS A 73 -11.14 -12.91 -0.14
CA LYS A 73 -11.18 -11.62 -0.86
C LYS A 73 -9.86 -10.86 -0.80
N PHE A 74 -8.74 -11.57 -0.93
CA PHE A 74 -7.40 -10.99 -0.85
C PHE A 74 -7.18 -9.84 -1.84
N LEU A 75 -7.57 -10.03 -3.11
CA LEU A 75 -7.35 -9.04 -4.15
C LEU A 75 -8.10 -7.72 -3.89
N PRO A 76 -9.42 -7.69 -3.62
CA PRO A 76 -10.10 -6.46 -3.21
C PRO A 76 -9.46 -5.77 -1.99
N TRP A 77 -9.06 -6.57 -0.98
CA TRP A 77 -8.43 -6.04 0.22
C TRP A 77 -7.09 -5.36 -0.06
N ILE A 78 -6.18 -6.02 -0.76
CA ILE A 78 -4.85 -5.46 -1.06
C ILE A 78 -4.93 -4.28 -2.03
N SER A 79 -5.88 -4.30 -2.96
CA SER A 79 -6.14 -3.15 -3.84
C SER A 79 -6.59 -1.92 -3.06
N ARG A 80 -7.38 -2.06 -1.99
CA ARG A 80 -7.74 -0.93 -1.11
C ARG A 80 -6.52 -0.34 -0.40
N ILE A 81 -5.61 -1.18 0.08
CA ILE A 81 -4.36 -0.74 0.71
C ILE A 81 -3.51 0.06 -0.28
N ALA A 82 -3.28 -0.51 -1.47
CA ALA A 82 -2.53 0.13 -2.55
C ALA A 82 -3.13 1.47 -2.96
N HIS A 83 -4.45 1.51 -3.15
CA HIS A 83 -5.18 2.71 -3.54
C HIS A 83 -5.05 3.81 -2.47
N ASN A 84 -5.22 3.48 -1.19
CA ASN A 84 -5.09 4.44 -0.10
C ASN A 84 -3.67 5.04 -0.03
N LEU A 85 -2.64 4.21 -0.22
CA LEU A 85 -1.25 4.66 -0.28
C LEU A 85 -0.99 5.57 -1.48
N ALA A 86 -1.45 5.18 -2.66
CA ALA A 86 -1.29 5.95 -3.89
C ALA A 86 -1.98 7.32 -3.81
N ILE A 87 -3.21 7.38 -3.29
CA ILE A 87 -3.94 8.65 -3.09
C ILE A 87 -3.23 9.55 -2.07
N ASP A 88 -2.73 8.99 -0.96
CA ASP A 88 -2.01 9.78 0.03
C ASP A 88 -0.71 10.36 -0.55
N ARG A 89 0.03 9.56 -1.32
CA ARG A 89 1.25 10.00 -2.00
C ARG A 89 0.98 11.07 -3.04
N PHE A 90 -0.01 10.86 -3.91
CA PHE A 90 -0.46 11.84 -4.90
C PHE A 90 -0.88 13.16 -4.24
N ARG A 91 -1.61 13.10 -3.11
CA ARG A 91 -2.02 14.29 -2.36
C ARG A 91 -0.83 15.02 -1.74
N ARG A 92 0.18 14.32 -1.23
CA ARG A 92 1.41 14.93 -0.70
C ARG A 92 2.20 15.64 -1.79
N ASN A 93 2.36 15.00 -2.95
CA ASN A 93 3.10 15.57 -4.08
C ASN A 93 2.46 16.88 -4.59
N LYS A 94 1.11 16.97 -4.59
CA LYS A 94 0.40 18.18 -5.02
C LYS A 94 0.37 19.30 -3.97
N ARG A 95 0.52 18.97 -2.68
CA ARG A 95 0.38 19.94 -1.58
C ARG A 95 1.66 20.71 -1.28
N TYR A 96 2.80 20.22 -1.77
CA TYR A 96 4.10 20.87 -1.66
C TYR A 96 4.73 21.00 -3.04
N PRO A 97 4.26 21.93 -3.89
CA PRO A 97 5.12 22.38 -4.98
C PRO A 97 6.38 22.94 -4.32
N GLU A 98 7.52 22.32 -4.59
CA GLU A 98 8.82 22.80 -4.12
C GLU A 98 9.06 24.15 -4.83
N VAL A 99 8.80 25.25 -4.11
CA VAL A 99 9.08 26.59 -4.62
C VAL A 99 10.58 26.78 -4.49
N VAL A 100 11.31 26.46 -5.54
CA VAL A 100 12.73 26.77 -5.65
C VAL A 100 12.85 28.29 -5.81
N LEU A 101 13.46 28.94 -4.83
CA LEU A 101 13.84 30.35 -4.94
C LEU A 101 15.06 30.50 -5.85
N GLU A 102 15.19 31.68 -6.46
CA GLU A 102 16.30 32.05 -7.36
C GLU A 102 17.69 31.91 -6.72
N ASP A 103 17.78 31.85 -5.39
CA ASP A 103 19.01 31.74 -4.61
C ASP A 103 19.42 30.30 -4.24
N GLY A 104 18.65 29.28 -4.68
CA GLY A 104 18.92 27.88 -4.38
C GLY A 104 18.62 27.45 -2.94
N SER A 105 18.04 28.34 -2.12
CA SER A 105 17.58 28.00 -0.78
C SER A 105 16.14 27.47 -0.81
N GLY A 106 15.96 26.18 -0.49
CA GLY A 106 14.64 25.59 -0.33
C GLY A 106 14.11 25.86 1.08
N TYR A 107 13.03 26.62 1.24
CA TYR A 107 12.31 26.69 2.50
C TYR A 107 11.11 25.74 2.47
N SER A 108 11.08 24.74 3.35
CA SER A 108 9.84 24.02 3.60
C SER A 108 8.90 24.94 4.37
N THR A 109 7.79 25.36 3.78
CA THR A 109 6.73 26.07 4.53
C THR A 109 6.40 25.27 5.79
N PRO A 110 6.53 25.86 7.01
CA PRO A 110 6.15 25.19 8.22
C PRO A 110 4.65 24.90 8.15
N CYS A 111 4.30 23.63 8.25
CA CYS A 111 2.91 23.20 8.23
C CYS A 111 2.22 23.77 9.48
N ASN A 112 1.25 24.67 9.31
CA ASN A 112 0.30 25.01 10.37
C ASN A 112 -0.52 23.76 10.70
N PHE A 113 0.01 22.99 11.64
CA PHE A 113 -0.63 21.84 12.25
C PHE A 113 -1.83 22.32 13.08
N ARG A 114 -3.02 22.30 12.49
CA ARG A 114 -4.26 22.30 13.27
C ARG A 114 -5.20 21.22 12.75
N ARG A 115 -5.17 20.07 13.43
CA ARG A 115 -6.33 19.20 13.62
C ARG A 115 -6.31 18.65 15.04
N SER A 116 -6.72 19.48 16.00
CA SER A 116 -7.33 18.99 17.23
C SER A 116 -8.65 18.29 16.86
N ARG A 117 -8.59 16.99 16.59
CA ARG A 117 -9.78 16.11 16.66
C ARG A 117 -9.94 15.67 18.11
N THR A 118 -10.54 16.52 18.94
CA THR A 118 -11.22 16.05 20.14
C THR A 118 -12.64 15.66 19.72
N ARG A 119 -12.95 14.36 19.82
CA ARG A 119 -14.34 13.88 19.78
C ARG A 119 -15.01 14.32 21.09
N PRO A 120 -16.22 14.90 21.08
CA PRO A 120 -17.00 15.00 22.30
C PRO A 120 -17.55 13.61 22.64
N SER A 121 -17.25 13.16 23.86
CA SER A 121 -17.92 12.04 24.53
C SER A 121 -19.29 12.51 25.01
N ASN A 122 -20.33 11.77 24.64
CA ASN A 122 -21.61 11.74 25.35
C ASN A 122 -21.88 10.29 25.73
#